data_AF-A0A969AKU2-F1
#
_entry.id   AF-A0A969AKU2-F1
#
_cell.length_a   1.000
_cell.length_b   1.000
_cell.length_c   1.000
_cell.angle_alpha   90.00
_cell.angle_beta   90.00
_cell.angle_gamma   90.00
#
_symmetry.space_group_name_H-M   'P 1'
#
loop_
_entity.id
_entity.type
_entity.pdbx_description
1 polymer ?
#
loop_
_entity_poly.entity_id
_entity_poly.type
_entity_poly.pdbx_seq_one_letter_code
_entity_poly.pdbx_strand_id
1 'polypeptide(L)'
;MNAQYPLFSQVALAEDLPDHDLKRGAIATIIEHYPMPDGEADGYSLEGLDVPHVTLEVSASQIISVDQMNESGITVMERCK
;
A
#
# COMPACT_ATOMS: atom_id res chain seq x y z
N MET A 1 6.43 -0.91 16.57
CA MET A 1 6.72 0.21 15.65
C MET A 1 5.48 0.39 14.82
N ASN A 2 4.73 1.48 15.02
CA ASN A 2 3.55 1.76 14.22
C ASN A 2 4.01 2.05 12.80
N ALA A 3 3.59 1.23 11.84
CA ALA A 3 3.91 1.41 10.44
C ALA A 3 3.10 2.61 9.92
N GLN A 4 3.59 3.82 10.21
CA GLN A 4 3.01 5.04 9.70
C GLN A 4 3.57 5.35 8.32
N TYR A 5 2.69 5.35 7.33
CA TYR A 5 3.02 5.76 5.97
C TYR A 5 2.67 7.24 5.77
N PRO A 6 3.54 8.03 5.08
CA PRO A 6 3.24 9.42 4.81
C PRO A 6 2.09 9.57 3.82
N LEU A 7 1.28 10.63 3.97
CA LEU A 7 0.31 11.04 2.96
C LEU A 7 1.02 11.29 1.62
N PHE A 8 0.33 10.99 0.52
CA PHE A 8 0.81 11.01 -0.85
C PHE A 8 1.98 10.09 -1.15
N SER A 9 2.20 9.06 -0.31
CA SER A 9 3.20 8.04 -0.56
C SER A 9 2.63 6.86 -1.33
N GLN A 10 3.45 6.26 -2.18
CA GLN A 10 3.09 5.05 -2.89
C GLN A 10 3.31 3.82 -2.02
N VAL A 11 2.28 2.98 -1.91
CA VAL A 11 2.30 1.69 -1.20
C VAL A 11 1.75 0.60 -2.10
N ALA A 12 2.08 -0.64 -1.76
CA ALA A 12 1.57 -1.81 -2.45
C ALA A 12 0.66 -2.63 -1.53
N LEU A 13 -0.34 -3.29 -2.11
CA LEU A 13 -1.16 -4.24 -1.36
C LEU A 13 -0.36 -5.50 -0.99
N ALA A 14 -0.45 -5.91 0.27
CA ALA A 14 0.20 -7.10 0.80
C ALA A 14 -0.56 -8.40 0.45
N GLU A 15 -1.84 -8.28 0.14
CA GLU A 15 -2.76 -9.37 -0.20
C GLU A 15 -3.60 -9.01 -1.43
N ASP A 16 -4.23 -10.00 -2.06
CA ASP A 16 -5.25 -9.77 -3.07
C ASP A 16 -6.58 -9.37 -2.41
N LEU A 17 -7.22 -8.35 -2.98
CA LEU A 17 -8.51 -7.82 -2.53
C LEU A 17 -9.52 -8.03 -3.68
N PRO A 18 -10.13 -9.22 -3.78
CA PRO A 18 -11.06 -9.55 -4.86
C PRO A 18 -12.33 -8.68 -4.84
N ASP A 19 -12.68 -8.09 -3.69
CA ASP A 19 -13.83 -7.18 -3.56
C ASP A 19 -13.72 -5.95 -4.47
N HIS A 20 -12.47 -5.55 -4.79
CA HIS A 20 -12.15 -4.39 -5.60
C HIS A 20 -11.43 -4.75 -6.92
N ASP A 21 -11.35 -6.04 -7.28
CA ASP A 21 -10.55 -6.57 -8.40
C ASP A 21 -9.04 -6.27 -8.29
N LEU A 22 -8.55 -6.08 -7.07
CA LEU A 22 -7.17 -5.71 -6.82
C LEU A 22 -6.32 -6.93 -6.49
N LYS A 23 -5.13 -6.96 -7.07
CA LYS A 23 -4.18 -8.03 -6.83
C LYS A 23 -3.11 -7.58 -5.87
N ARG A 24 -2.56 -8.53 -5.11
CA ARG A 24 -1.35 -8.31 -4.32
C ARG A 24 -0.28 -7.66 -5.19
N GLY A 25 0.31 -6.58 -4.68
CA GLY A 25 1.28 -5.79 -5.41
C GLY A 25 0.70 -4.66 -6.27
N ALA A 26 -0.61 -4.45 -6.26
CA ALA A 26 -1.20 -3.24 -6.83
C ALA A 26 -0.64 -2.02 -6.08
N ILE A 27 -0.14 -1.05 -6.84
CA ILE A 27 0.43 0.19 -6.30
C ILE A 27 -0.69 1.23 -6.21
N ALA A 28 -0.74 1.91 -5.07
CA ALA A 28 -1.67 3.00 -4.81
C ALA A 28 -0.98 4.15 -4.09
N THR A 29 -1.61 5.31 -4.12
CA THR A 29 -1.16 6.50 -3.39
C THR A 29 -2.04 6.67 -2.16
N ILE A 30 -1.41 6.84 -1.00
CA ILE A 30 -2.13 7.20 0.23
C ILE A 30 -2.64 8.62 0.08
N ILE A 31 -3.93 8.82 0.18
CA ILE A 31 -4.54 10.17 0.19
C ILE A 31 -5.02 10.57 1.58
N GLU A 32 -5.24 9.59 2.47
CA GLU A 32 -5.79 9.82 3.81
C GLU A 32 -5.31 8.78 4.82
N HIS A 33 -5.19 9.19 6.08
CA HIS A 33 -4.78 8.34 7.21
C HIS A 33 -5.73 8.55 8.39
N TYR A 34 -6.22 7.45 8.94
CA TYR A 34 -7.14 7.35 10.06
C TYR A 34 -6.44 6.70 11.25
N PRO A 35 -5.94 7.50 12.21
CA PRO A 35 -5.34 6.96 13.42
C PRO A 35 -6.42 6.30 14.28
N MET A 36 -6.28 5.00 14.51
CA MET A 36 -7.20 4.23 15.35
C MET A 36 -6.70 4.19 16.81
N PRO A 37 -7.60 4.04 17.80
CA PRO A 37 -7.21 3.93 19.20
C PRO A 37 -6.37 2.67 19.48
N ASP A 38 -5.59 2.73 20.57
CA ASP A 38 -4.57 1.74 20.95
C ASP A 38 -5.14 0.30 20.96
N GLY A 39 -4.67 -0.53 20.03
CA GLY A 39 -5.10 -1.92 19.85
C GLY A 39 -5.60 -2.26 18.45
N GLU A 40 -5.93 -1.27 17.62
CA GLU A 40 -6.36 -1.49 16.23
C GLU A 40 -5.33 -0.97 15.23
N ALA A 41 -5.28 -1.60 14.05
CA ALA A 41 -4.42 -1.14 12.97
C ALA A 41 -4.95 0.19 12.41
N ASP A 42 -4.06 1.14 12.14
CA ASP A 42 -4.41 2.40 11.46
C ASP A 42 -5.12 2.14 10.12
N GLY A 43 -6.11 2.96 9.80
CA GLY A 43 -6.79 2.94 8.50
C GLY A 43 -6.11 3.88 7.50
N TYR A 44 -6.06 3.49 6.23
CA TYR A 44 -5.51 4.28 5.14
C TYR A 44 -6.45 4.28 3.96
N SER A 45 -6.66 5.45 3.34
CA SER A 45 -7.34 5.52 2.04
C SER A 45 -6.32 5.61 0.92
N LEU A 46 -6.46 4.68 -0.02
CA LEU A 46 -5.62 4.52 -1.19
C LEU A 46 -6.38 4.96 -2.44
N GLU A 47 -5.71 5.73 -3.30
CA GLU A 47 -6.23 6.15 -4.61
C GLU A 47 -5.27 5.72 -5.73
N GLY A 48 -5.82 5.45 -6.92
CA GLY A 48 -5.03 5.16 -8.12
C GLY A 48 -4.67 3.69 -8.32
N LEU A 49 -5.48 2.78 -7.77
CA LEU A 49 -5.36 1.32 -7.84
C LEU A 49 -5.73 0.74 -9.22
N ASP A 50 -5.33 1.40 -10.31
CA ASP A 50 -5.82 1.18 -11.68
C ASP A 50 -7.33 1.42 -11.88
N VAL A 51 -8.01 1.89 -10.82
CA VAL A 51 -9.42 2.25 -10.81
C VAL A 51 -9.58 3.77 -10.70
N PRO A 52 -10.17 4.45 -11.71
CA PRO A 52 -10.38 5.88 -11.65
C PRO A 52 -11.48 6.22 -10.64
N HIS A 53 -11.24 7.23 -9.80
CA HIS A 53 -12.22 7.77 -8.85
C HIS A 53 -12.70 6.77 -7.78
N VAL A 54 -11.91 5.74 -7.50
CA VAL A 54 -12.18 4.79 -6.41
C VAL A 54 -11.11 4.99 -5.34
N THR A 55 -11.60 5.24 -4.12
CA THR A 55 -10.78 5.26 -2.91
C THR A 55 -10.99 3.96 -2.17
N LEU A 56 -9.91 3.25 -1.86
CA LEU A 56 -9.94 2.02 -1.11
C LEU A 56 -9.50 2.27 0.33
N GLU A 57 -10.34 1.90 1.29
CA GLU A 57 -9.95 1.88 2.70
C GLU A 57 -9.31 0.54 3.05
N VAL A 58 -8.10 0.59 3.60
CA VAL A 58 -7.33 -0.59 4.01
C VAL A 58 -6.69 -0.36 5.37
N SER A 59 -6.44 -1.43 6.11
CA SER A 59 -5.65 -1.35 7.34
C SER A 59 -4.15 -1.31 7.04
N ALA A 60 -3.37 -0.73 7.96
CA ALA A 60 -1.90 -0.71 7.92
C ALA A 60 -1.28 -2.09 7.70
N SER A 61 -1.94 -3.15 8.19
CA SER A 61 -1.49 -4.54 8.06
C SER A 61 -1.70 -5.13 6.66
N GLN A 62 -2.54 -4.52 5.82
CA GLN A 62 -2.86 -4.99 4.47
C GLN A 62 -2.03 -4.28 3.39
N ILE A 63 -1.24 -3.27 3.77
CA ILE A 63 -0.35 -2.53 2.89
C ILE A 63 1.11 -2.72 3.29
N ILE A 64 1.98 -2.61 2.29
CA ILE A 64 3.43 -2.64 2.46
C ILE A 64 4.07 -1.54 1.63
N SER A 65 5.29 -1.15 1.97
CA SER A 65 6.06 -0.24 1.11
C SER A 65 6.33 -0.90 -0.24
N VAL A 66 6.32 -0.12 -1.32
CA VAL A 66 6.71 -0.60 -2.65
C VAL A 66 8.11 -1.23 -2.64
N ASP A 67 9.01 -0.70 -1.80
CA ASP A 67 10.34 -1.27 -1.56
C ASP A 67 10.27 -2.73 -1.05
N GLN A 68 9.43 -2.99 -0.03
CA GLN A 68 9.24 -4.33 0.54
C GLN A 68 8.58 -5.31 -0.46
N MET A 69 7.70 -4.81 -1.33
CA MET A 69 7.08 -5.61 -2.38
C MET A 69 8.13 -6.08 -3.40
N ASN A 70 9.03 -5.18 -3.82
CA ASN A 70 10.04 -5.47 -4.82
C ASN A 70 11.06 -6.54 -4.37
N GLU A 71 11.25 -6.72 -3.06
CA GLU A 71 12.17 -7.75 -2.54
C GLU A 71 11.72 -9.19 -2.85
N SER A 72 10.43 -9.41 -3.15
CA SER A 72 9.91 -10.73 -3.49
C SER A 72 9.90 -11.04 -5.01
N GLY A 73 10.33 -10.10 -5.86
CA GLY A 73 10.24 -10.25 -7.32
C GLY A 73 11.21 -9.39 -8.13
N ILE A 74 12.42 -9.91 -8.34
CA ILE A 74 13.39 -9.57 -9.41
C ILE A 74 14.27 -8.32 -9.21
N THR A 75 15.56 -8.61 -8.98
CA THR A 75 16.76 -8.00 -9.57
C THR A 75 16.66 -6.53 -9.99
N VAL A 76 17.00 -5.63 -9.06
CA VAL A 76 17.69 -4.41 -9.47
C VAL A 76 19.04 -4.82 -10.05
N MET A 77 19.13 -4.84 -11.38
CA MET A 77 20.42 -4.69 -12.05
C MET A 77 20.96 -3.34 -11.63
N GLU A 78 21.84 -3.33 -10.62
CA GLU A 78 22.83 -2.27 -10.46
C GLU A 78 23.67 -2.22 -11.74
N ARG A 79 23.25 -1.42 -12.71
CA ARG A 79 24.20 -0.81 -13.64
C ARG A 79 24.82 0.38 -12.90
N CYS A 80 25.79 0.08 -12.04
CA CYS A 80 26.78 1.06 -11.64
C CYS A 80 27.96 0.99 -12.63
N LYS A 81 28.44 2.18 -12.97
CA LYS A 81 29.21 2.56 -14.15
C LYS A 81 30.66 2.13 -14.12
#